data_AF-A0A8I5ZQI1-F1
#
_entry.id   AF-A0A8I5ZQI1-F1
#
_cell.length_a   1.000
_cell.length_b   1.000
_cell.length_c   1.000
_cell.angle_alpha   90.00
_cell.angle_beta   90.00
_cell.angle_gamma   90.00
#
_symmetry.space_group_name_H-M   'P 1'
#
loop_
_entity.id
_entity.type
_entity.pdbx_description
1 polymer ?
#
loop_
_entity_poly.entity_id
_entity_poly.type
_entity_poly.pdbx_seq_one_letter_code
_entity_poly.pdbx_strand_id
1 'polypeptide(L)'
;MARNVYGPGVRMGNWNEDVYQEEERLRHFLEKREKGELLIQRNRRLKKHILRPLQLSVSEDGYVHYGDKVILVNPDHVLTEEAGVFMRGDLSLCMSPDEIKAQLNDDLEIPCGVTAVPTIAPIGRNTFTILSNNANSCNVGQVVVYGQDFCLGIPAGLEGKMLYLTSDHRTLLKSSVKSWLQEVTLTDTVTHLNWWQAAFLNPQLRLEYEGFPVRANEKIVIYHRHTNRALAVHRNLSLRYDTGRCRRVLYWLRVMHN
;
A
#
# COMPACT_ATOMS: atom_id res chain seq x y z
N MET A 1 9.88 27.63 -39.65
CA MET A 1 10.95 27.33 -38.67
C MET A 1 11.58 26.02 -39.09
N ALA A 2 12.86 26.04 -39.49
CA ALA A 2 13.52 24.88 -40.09
C ALA A 2 13.66 23.76 -39.06
N ARG A 3 13.19 22.54 -39.41
CA ARG A 3 13.51 21.32 -38.67
C ARG A 3 14.98 20.98 -38.96
N ASN A 4 15.74 20.58 -37.94
CA ASN A 4 17.07 20.01 -38.14
C ASN A 4 16.91 18.69 -38.94
N VAL A 5 17.25 18.73 -40.22
CA VAL A 5 17.17 17.58 -41.15
C VAL A 5 18.40 16.66 -41.00
N TYR A 6 19.47 17.19 -40.42
CA TYR A 6 20.75 16.50 -40.27
C TYR A 6 21.12 16.34 -38.79
N GLY A 7 21.74 15.22 -38.45
CA GLY A 7 22.24 14.95 -37.10
C GLY A 7 23.56 15.67 -36.80
N PRO A 8 23.99 15.72 -35.52
CA PRO A 8 25.18 16.46 -35.07
C PRO A 8 26.51 15.98 -35.69
N GLY A 9 26.54 14.79 -36.29
CA GLY A 9 27.70 14.29 -37.04
C GLY A 9 27.93 14.96 -38.40
N VAL A 10 26.96 15.71 -38.93
CA VAL A 10 27.08 16.47 -40.17
C VAL A 10 27.35 17.92 -39.83
N ARG A 11 28.45 18.50 -40.34
CA ARG A 11 28.88 19.88 -40.06
C ARG A 11 28.02 20.93 -40.78
N MET A 12 26.72 20.91 -40.53
CA MET A 12 25.73 21.80 -41.14
C MET A 12 24.92 22.50 -40.05
N GLY A 13 24.72 23.81 -40.19
CA GLY A 13 23.99 24.60 -39.19
C GLY A 13 24.74 24.69 -37.86
N ASN A 14 24.04 24.49 -36.74
CA ASN A 14 24.57 24.67 -35.39
C ASN A 14 25.28 23.42 -34.82
N TRP A 15 25.88 22.63 -35.70
CA TRP A 15 26.46 21.32 -35.38
C TRP A 15 27.45 21.36 -34.21
N ASN A 16 28.24 22.43 -34.08
CA ASN A 16 29.26 22.55 -33.04
C ASN A 16 28.64 22.73 -31.65
N GLU A 17 27.57 23.54 -31.54
CA GLU A 17 26.84 23.68 -30.28
C GLU A 17 26.08 22.39 -29.95
N ASP A 18 25.49 21.73 -30.94
CA ASP A 18 24.79 20.46 -30.74
C ASP A 18 25.75 19.37 -30.20
N VAL A 19 26.97 19.27 -30.75
CA VAL A 19 28.01 18.34 -30.26
C VAL A 19 28.42 18.68 -28.83
N TYR A 20 28.70 19.95 -28.53
CA TYR A 20 29.09 20.37 -27.18
C TYR A 20 27.97 20.13 -26.15
N GLN A 21 26.71 20.37 -26.52
CA GLN A 21 25.56 20.06 -25.67
C GLN A 21 25.43 18.56 -25.39
N GLU A 22 25.66 17.70 -26.38
CA GLU A 22 25.65 16.25 -26.19
C GLU A 22 26.80 15.77 -25.29
N GLU A 23 28.00 16.34 -25.44
CA GLU A 23 29.15 16.03 -24.57
C GLU A 23 28.88 16.43 -23.11
N GLU A 24 28.34 17.63 -22.86
CA GLU A 24 28.02 18.08 -21.50
C GLU A 24 26.87 17.26 -20.88
N ARG A 25 25.85 16.90 -21.68
CA ARG A 25 24.78 15.97 -21.26
C ARG A 25 25.36 14.61 -20.86
N LEU A 26 26.29 14.08 -21.64
CA LEU A 26 26.95 12.80 -21.35
C LEU A 26 27.81 12.90 -20.09
N ARG A 27 28.59 13.98 -19.92
CA ARG A 27 29.42 14.18 -18.72
C ARG A 27 28.57 14.21 -17.46
N HIS A 28 27.51 15.02 -17.46
CA HIS A 28 26.58 15.10 -16.34
C HIS A 28 25.86 13.76 -16.07
N PHE A 29 25.53 12.99 -17.12
CA PHE A 29 24.99 11.64 -16.95
C PHE A 29 25.98 10.68 -16.30
N LEU A 30 27.25 10.69 -16.73
CA LEU A 30 28.32 9.85 -16.18
C LEU A 30 28.61 10.20 -14.72
N GLU A 31 28.71 11.49 -14.40
CA GLU A 31 28.88 11.97 -13.02
C GLU A 31 27.73 11.50 -12.12
N LYS A 32 26.47 11.62 -12.58
CA LYS A 32 25.30 11.11 -11.84
C LYS A 32 25.29 9.60 -11.71
N ARG A 33 25.77 8.87 -12.72
CA ARG A 33 25.88 7.41 -12.70
C ARG A 33 26.89 6.93 -11.65
N GLU A 34 28.03 7.60 -11.57
CA GLU A 34 29.09 7.31 -10.59
C GLU A 34 28.63 7.62 -9.17
N LYS A 35 27.93 8.74 -8.96
CA LYS A 35 27.32 9.09 -7.67
C LYS A 35 26.14 8.20 -7.28
N GLY A 36 25.61 7.39 -8.20
CA GLY A 36 24.43 6.56 -7.92
C GLY A 36 23.11 7.34 -7.88
N GLU A 37 23.08 8.57 -8.41
CA GLU A 37 21.95 9.50 -8.34
C GLU A 37 20.99 9.38 -9.51
N LEU A 38 21.26 8.50 -10.48
CA LEU A 38 20.33 8.26 -11.57
C LEU A 38 19.00 7.74 -11.01
N LEU A 39 17.89 8.28 -11.53
CA LEU A 39 16.54 7.85 -11.15
C LEU A 39 16.34 6.34 -11.25
N ILE A 40 16.95 5.71 -12.26
CA ILE A 40 16.91 4.25 -12.46
C ILE A 40 17.64 3.52 -11.32
N GLN A 41 18.79 4.01 -10.88
CA GLN A 41 19.55 3.43 -9.76
C GLN A 41 18.77 3.58 -8.45
N ARG A 42 18.24 4.78 -8.17
CA ARG A 42 17.41 5.05 -6.99
C ARG A 42 16.14 4.19 -6.97
N ASN A 43 15.42 4.11 -8.08
CA ASN A 43 14.22 3.28 -8.22
C ASN A 43 14.54 1.79 -8.01
N ARG A 44 15.65 1.28 -8.56
CA ARG A 44 16.10 -0.11 -8.32
C ARG A 44 16.39 -0.38 -6.85
N ARG A 45 17.05 0.55 -6.14
CA ARG A 45 17.28 0.44 -4.68
C ARG A 45 15.96 0.35 -3.94
N LEU A 46 15.06 1.32 -4.15
CA LEU A 46 13.75 1.35 -3.50
C LEU A 46 12.92 0.10 -3.79
N LYS A 47 12.85 -0.35 -5.05
CA LYS A 47 12.16 -1.59 -5.42
C LYS A 47 12.75 -2.81 -4.74
N LYS A 48 14.08 -2.89 -4.59
CA LYS A 48 14.73 -4.00 -3.88
C LYS A 48 14.28 -4.11 -2.42
N HIS A 49 14.04 -2.98 -1.75
CA HIS A 49 13.57 -2.96 -0.36
C HIS A 49 12.07 -3.27 -0.26
N ILE A 50 11.23 -2.60 -1.06
CA ILE A 50 9.77 -2.73 -1.00
C ILE A 50 9.29 -4.07 -1.53
N LEU A 51 9.94 -4.59 -2.59
CA LEU A 51 9.59 -5.86 -3.23
C LEU A 51 10.36 -7.06 -2.66
N ARG A 52 11.04 -6.89 -1.52
CA ARG A 52 11.72 -7.98 -0.84
C ARG A 52 10.68 -9.06 -0.45
N PRO A 53 10.89 -10.34 -0.83
CA PRO A 53 10.03 -11.41 -0.38
C PRO A 53 10.17 -11.55 1.15
N LEU A 54 9.02 -11.66 1.83
CA LEU A 54 8.96 -11.89 3.27
C LEU A 54 8.35 -13.27 3.54
N GLN A 55 8.67 -13.84 4.69
CA GLN A 55 7.99 -15.01 5.20
C GLN A 55 6.87 -14.55 6.15
N LEU A 56 5.69 -15.14 5.99
CA LEU A 56 4.56 -14.95 6.90
C LEU A 56 4.79 -15.77 8.17
N SER A 57 4.23 -15.32 9.29
CA SER A 57 4.19 -16.19 10.47
C SER A 57 3.17 -17.30 10.25
N VAL A 58 3.55 -18.51 10.64
CA VAL A 58 2.66 -19.67 10.62
C VAL A 58 2.15 -19.84 12.04
N SER A 59 0.83 -19.80 12.21
CA SER A 59 0.20 -20.08 13.50
C SER A 59 0.09 -21.59 13.70
N GLU A 60 0.61 -22.10 14.81
CA GLU A 60 0.51 -23.52 15.19
C GLU A 60 -0.93 -23.87 15.64
N ASP A 61 -1.60 -22.93 16.31
CA ASP A 61 -2.93 -23.12 16.90
C ASP A 61 -4.09 -22.75 15.94
N GLY A 62 -3.78 -22.21 14.77
CA GLY A 62 -4.78 -21.79 13.77
C GLY A 62 -5.44 -20.44 14.05
N TYR A 63 -5.02 -19.72 15.09
CA TYR A 63 -5.49 -18.38 15.43
C TYR A 63 -4.49 -17.29 15.09
N VAL A 64 -4.95 -16.06 14.96
CA VAL A 64 -4.10 -14.90 14.68
C VAL A 64 -3.59 -14.30 15.99
N HIS A 65 -2.29 -14.05 16.10
CA HIS A 65 -1.67 -13.49 17.31
C HIS A 65 -1.09 -12.09 17.09
N TYR A 66 -0.94 -11.34 18.17
CA TYR A 66 -0.17 -10.10 18.16
C TYR A 66 1.32 -10.38 17.89
N GLY A 67 1.90 -9.64 16.95
CA GLY A 67 3.25 -9.85 16.43
C GLY A 67 3.29 -10.63 15.12
N ASP A 68 2.17 -11.24 14.70
CA ASP A 68 2.11 -12.01 13.47
C ASP A 68 2.24 -11.16 12.22
N LYS A 69 2.95 -11.71 11.23
CA LYS A 69 3.11 -11.16 9.88
C LYS A 69 2.05 -11.75 8.97
N VAL A 70 1.06 -10.95 8.60
CA VAL A 70 -0.12 -11.35 7.84
C VAL A 70 -0.24 -10.58 6.52
N ILE A 71 -1.03 -11.12 5.60
CA ILE A 71 -1.50 -10.42 4.41
C ILE A 71 -3.00 -10.23 4.54
N LEU A 72 -3.47 -9.03 4.27
CA LEU A 72 -4.90 -8.74 4.20
C LEU A 72 -5.38 -8.96 2.77
N VAL A 73 -6.18 -10.00 2.58
CA VAL A 73 -6.71 -10.39 1.28
C VAL A 73 -8.22 -10.14 1.25
N ASN A 74 -8.66 -9.39 0.25
CA ASN A 74 -10.06 -9.30 -0.12
C ASN A 74 -10.38 -10.40 -1.16
N PRO A 75 -11.13 -11.44 -0.77
CA PRO A 75 -11.46 -12.55 -1.67
C PRO A 75 -12.36 -12.07 -2.81
N ASP A 76 -12.29 -12.73 -3.96
CA ASP A 76 -13.21 -12.45 -5.07
C ASP A 76 -14.67 -12.79 -4.72
N HIS A 77 -15.59 -12.02 -5.29
CA HIS A 77 -17.03 -12.26 -5.14
C HIS A 77 -17.58 -12.86 -6.43
N VAL A 78 -18.30 -13.98 -6.33
CA VAL A 78 -18.87 -14.71 -7.47
C VAL A 78 -20.20 -14.09 -7.95
N LEU A 79 -20.47 -12.80 -7.70
CA LEU A 79 -21.77 -12.24 -8.08
C LEU A 79 -21.83 -11.93 -9.58
N THR A 80 -22.91 -12.46 -10.15
CA THR A 80 -23.42 -12.42 -11.51
C THR A 80 -23.10 -11.15 -12.27
N GLU A 81 -22.42 -11.32 -13.41
CA GLU A 81 -22.40 -10.48 -14.62
C GLU A 81 -22.92 -9.04 -14.47
N GLU A 82 -22.21 -8.18 -13.75
CA GLU A 82 -22.35 -6.73 -13.93
C GLU A 82 -21.41 -6.27 -15.05
N ALA A 83 -21.99 -5.67 -16.10
CA ALA A 83 -21.35 -5.25 -17.35
C ALA A 83 -20.41 -4.04 -17.19
N GLY A 84 -19.38 -4.17 -16.35
CA GLY A 84 -18.34 -3.16 -16.14
C GLY A 84 -16.93 -3.78 -16.07
N VAL A 85 -15.91 -2.92 -16.06
CA VAL A 85 -14.50 -3.32 -15.87
C VAL A 85 -14.30 -3.78 -14.42
N PHE A 86 -14.77 -4.98 -14.11
CA PHE A 86 -14.66 -5.61 -12.79
C PHE A 86 -13.30 -6.31 -12.66
N MET A 87 -12.59 -6.00 -11.58
CA MET A 87 -11.37 -6.73 -11.22
C MET A 87 -11.75 -8.09 -10.62
N ARG A 88 -11.56 -9.16 -11.41
CA ARG A 88 -11.62 -10.55 -10.93
C ARG A 88 -10.33 -10.93 -10.19
N GLY A 89 -10.46 -11.84 -9.24
CA GLY A 89 -9.37 -12.38 -8.42
C GLY A 89 -9.24 -11.76 -7.04
N ASP A 90 -8.40 -12.39 -6.22
CA ASP A 90 -8.13 -11.95 -4.86
C ASP A 90 -7.21 -10.73 -4.85
N LEU A 91 -7.55 -9.74 -4.02
CA LEU A 91 -6.83 -8.47 -3.96
C LEU A 91 -6.19 -8.31 -2.59
N SER A 92 -4.89 -8.02 -2.53
CA SER A 92 -4.17 -7.85 -1.28
C SER A 92 -3.83 -6.40 -0.99
N LEU A 93 -3.87 -6.01 0.27
CA LEU A 93 -3.57 -4.65 0.70
C LEU A 93 -2.07 -4.32 0.54
N CYS A 94 -1.71 -3.35 -0.30
CA CYS A 94 -0.34 -2.99 -0.60
C CYS A 94 -0.06 -1.49 -0.35
N MET A 95 1.05 -1.17 0.32
CA MET A 95 1.60 0.18 0.40
C MET A 95 1.93 0.71 -1.01
N SER A 96 1.56 1.94 -1.38
CA SER A 96 1.97 2.60 -2.62
C SER A 96 2.63 3.93 -2.31
N PRO A 97 3.97 3.99 -2.26
CA PRO A 97 4.64 5.28 -2.18
C PRO A 97 4.47 6.06 -3.48
N ASP A 98 4.50 7.39 -3.37
CA ASP A 98 4.62 8.25 -4.55
C ASP A 98 6.04 8.08 -5.11
N GLU A 99 6.15 7.35 -6.23
CA GLU A 99 7.42 6.97 -6.81
C GLU A 99 8.25 8.18 -7.24
N ILE A 100 7.62 9.30 -7.63
CA ILE A 100 8.33 10.49 -8.10
C ILE A 100 9.04 11.15 -6.91
N LYS A 101 8.34 11.32 -5.79
CA LYS A 101 8.89 11.96 -4.60
C LYS A 101 9.83 11.05 -3.82
N ALA A 102 9.54 9.74 -3.78
CA ALA A 102 10.42 8.76 -3.14
C ALA A 102 11.75 8.59 -3.89
N GLN A 103 11.78 8.80 -5.22
CA GLN A 103 13.03 8.81 -5.99
C GLN A 103 13.88 10.06 -5.76
N LEU A 104 13.26 11.18 -5.40
CA LEU A 104 13.96 12.45 -5.18
C LEU A 104 14.61 12.51 -3.81
N ASN A 105 13.91 12.04 -2.78
CA ASN A 105 14.32 12.21 -1.38
C ASN A 105 15.04 11.01 -0.77
N ASP A 106 15.15 9.87 -1.48
CA ASP A 106 15.62 8.56 -0.96
C ASP A 106 14.84 8.03 0.28
N ASP A 107 13.90 8.81 0.81
CA ASP A 107 12.97 8.50 1.89
C ASP A 107 11.53 8.30 1.38
N LEU A 108 10.74 7.56 2.18
CA LEU A 108 9.31 7.41 1.94
C LEU A 108 8.54 8.67 2.34
N GLU A 109 7.70 9.18 1.43
CA GLU A 109 6.77 10.25 1.75
C GLU A 109 5.72 9.76 2.76
N ILE A 110 5.55 10.51 3.84
CA ILE A 110 4.54 10.30 4.86
C ILE A 110 3.55 11.47 4.76
N PRO A 111 2.23 11.24 4.67
CA PRO A 111 1.53 9.94 4.66
C PRO A 111 1.70 9.17 3.34
N CYS A 112 1.94 7.86 3.43
CA CYS A 112 2.05 6.98 2.26
C CYS A 112 0.67 6.43 1.85
N GLY A 113 0.38 6.37 0.56
CA GLY A 113 -0.90 5.85 0.07
C GLY A 113 -1.01 4.34 0.18
N VAL A 114 -2.23 3.82 0.25
CA VAL A 114 -2.49 2.36 0.24
C VAL A 114 -3.33 1.98 -0.97
N THR A 115 -3.09 0.77 -1.48
CA THR A 115 -3.69 0.19 -2.68
C THR A 115 -4.05 -1.25 -2.44
N ALA A 116 -4.77 -1.87 -3.38
CA ALA A 116 -4.79 -3.33 -3.39
C ALA A 116 -4.46 -3.85 -4.77
N VAL A 117 -3.67 -4.89 -4.76
CA VAL A 117 -3.01 -5.44 -5.93
C VAL A 117 -3.43 -6.89 -6.03
N PRO A 118 -3.65 -7.43 -7.25
CA PRO A 118 -3.94 -8.84 -7.43
C PRO A 118 -2.67 -9.67 -7.23
N THR A 119 -2.19 -9.78 -5.99
CA THR A 119 -0.96 -10.51 -5.65
C THR A 119 -1.07 -11.08 -4.25
N ILE A 120 -1.03 -12.40 -4.14
CA ILE A 120 -1.12 -13.10 -2.85
C ILE A 120 0.29 -13.41 -2.30
N ALA A 121 1.34 -13.15 -3.08
CA ALA A 121 2.72 -13.39 -2.67
C ALA A 121 3.13 -12.46 -1.51
N PRO A 122 3.77 -13.00 -0.45
CA PRO A 122 4.24 -12.21 0.68
C PRO A 122 5.46 -11.37 0.31
N ILE A 123 5.26 -10.06 0.33
CA ILE A 123 6.25 -9.05 -0.06
C ILE A 123 6.26 -7.98 1.02
N GLY A 124 7.39 -7.31 1.24
CA GLY A 124 7.51 -6.19 2.21
C GLY A 124 6.41 -5.14 2.06
N ARG A 125 5.95 -4.88 0.82
CA ARG A 125 4.85 -3.98 0.45
C ARG A 125 3.44 -4.40 0.93
N ASN A 126 3.22 -5.69 1.16
CA ASN A 126 1.92 -6.33 1.36
C ASN A 126 1.80 -7.05 2.72
N THR A 127 2.91 -7.09 3.47
CA THR A 127 3.00 -7.84 4.72
C THR A 127 2.84 -6.87 5.89
N PHE A 128 1.74 -7.03 6.63
CA PHE A 128 1.46 -6.26 7.83
C PHE A 128 1.79 -7.07 9.07
N THR A 129 2.28 -6.40 10.10
CA THR A 129 2.45 -6.94 11.45
C THR A 129 1.27 -6.46 12.29
N ILE A 130 0.58 -7.39 12.95
CA ILE A 130 -0.51 -7.04 13.87
C ILE A 130 0.09 -6.60 15.19
N LEU A 131 -0.22 -5.39 15.63
CA LEU A 131 0.35 -4.78 16.81
C LEU A 131 -0.75 -4.48 17.83
N SER A 132 -0.42 -4.65 19.09
CA SER A 132 -1.31 -4.28 20.20
C SER A 132 -1.38 -2.76 20.34
N ASN A 133 -2.49 -2.26 20.88
CA ASN A 133 -2.66 -0.85 21.22
C ASN A 133 -1.80 -0.41 22.42
N ASN A 134 -1.39 -1.34 23.26
CA ASN A 134 -0.79 -1.05 24.56
C ASN A 134 0.72 -0.94 24.42
N ALA A 135 1.29 0.17 24.88
CA ALA A 135 2.73 0.49 24.81
C ALA A 135 3.62 -0.51 25.58
N ASN A 136 3.02 -1.43 26.33
CA ASN A 136 3.71 -2.50 27.02
C ASN A 136 3.90 -3.67 26.05
N SER A 137 5.15 -3.95 25.72
CA SER A 137 5.69 -5.03 24.89
C SER A 137 5.33 -6.46 25.33
N CYS A 138 4.34 -6.65 26.21
CA CYS A 138 4.04 -7.90 26.91
C CYS A 138 2.95 -8.76 26.22
N ASN A 139 2.29 -8.27 25.16
CA ASN A 139 1.18 -9.01 24.52
C ASN A 139 1.60 -9.77 23.25
N VAL A 140 2.90 -9.83 22.94
CA VAL A 140 3.38 -10.58 21.77
C VAL A 140 3.06 -12.07 21.97
N GLY A 141 2.36 -12.67 21.01
CA GLY A 141 1.87 -14.05 21.09
C GLY A 141 0.48 -14.21 21.70
N GLN A 142 -0.18 -13.14 22.17
CA GLN A 142 -1.58 -13.22 22.58
C GLN A 142 -2.50 -13.30 21.36
N VAL A 143 -3.56 -14.13 21.46
CA VAL A 143 -4.56 -14.28 20.40
C VAL A 143 -5.37 -13.00 20.23
N VAL A 144 -5.58 -12.58 18.99
CA VAL A 144 -6.44 -11.46 18.62
C VAL A 144 -7.90 -11.90 18.72
N VAL A 145 -8.72 -11.07 19.34
CA VAL A 145 -10.12 -11.38 19.65
C VAL A 145 -11.06 -10.40 18.92
N TYR A 146 -12.24 -10.88 18.53
CA TYR A 146 -13.27 -10.03 17.92
C TYR A 146 -13.71 -8.91 18.89
N GLY A 147 -13.80 -7.69 18.38
CA GLY A 147 -14.12 -6.48 19.17
C GLY A 147 -12.91 -5.81 19.85
N GLN A 148 -11.75 -6.46 19.87
CA GLN A 148 -10.53 -5.89 20.43
C GLN A 148 -9.84 -4.93 19.44
N ASP A 149 -9.26 -3.84 19.98
CA ASP A 149 -8.49 -2.89 19.19
C ASP A 149 -7.09 -3.42 18.87
N PHE A 150 -6.68 -3.25 17.61
CA PHE A 150 -5.33 -3.53 17.14
C PHE A 150 -4.87 -2.50 16.12
N CYS A 151 -3.56 -2.45 15.91
CA CYS A 151 -2.91 -1.63 14.89
C CYS A 151 -2.31 -2.54 13.81
N LEU A 152 -2.29 -2.05 12.57
CA LEU A 152 -1.62 -2.73 11.45
C LEU A 152 -0.37 -1.94 11.08
N GLY A 153 0.79 -2.52 11.35
CA GLY A 153 2.10 -1.93 11.02
C GLY A 153 2.72 -2.57 9.79
N ILE A 154 3.43 -1.81 8.97
CA ILE A 154 4.19 -2.32 7.82
C ILE A 154 5.60 -1.72 7.88
N PRO A 155 6.67 -2.52 7.70
CA PRO A 155 8.02 -1.99 7.66
C PRO A 155 8.20 -1.13 6.41
N ALA A 156 8.71 0.09 6.58
CA ALA A 156 8.94 1.07 5.53
C ALA A 156 10.14 0.71 4.61
N GLY A 157 10.64 -0.53 4.60
CA GLY A 157 11.82 -0.95 3.83
C GLY A 157 13.16 -0.31 4.23
N LEU A 158 13.14 0.84 4.92
CA LEU A 158 14.25 1.54 5.54
C LEU A 158 14.41 1.07 7.00
N GLU A 159 15.65 0.93 7.44
CA GLU A 159 16.00 0.33 8.74
C GLU A 159 15.27 1.02 9.90
N GLY A 160 14.44 0.25 10.62
CA GLY A 160 13.81 0.66 11.87
C GLY A 160 12.49 1.46 11.78
N LYS A 161 12.07 1.93 10.60
CA LYS A 161 10.81 2.71 10.46
C LYS A 161 9.62 1.79 10.16
N MET A 162 8.61 1.82 11.03
CA MET A 162 7.30 1.19 10.78
C MET A 162 6.27 2.26 10.44
N LEU A 163 5.43 1.98 9.46
CA LEU A 163 4.26 2.79 9.14
C LEU A 163 3.00 2.05 9.59
N TYR A 164 2.01 2.78 10.06
CA TYR A 164 0.79 2.26 10.61
C TYR A 164 -0.39 2.65 9.73
N LEU A 165 -1.35 1.75 9.59
CA LEU A 165 -2.56 1.99 8.81
C LEU A 165 -3.45 3.00 9.53
N THR A 166 -3.71 4.13 8.88
CA THR A 166 -4.48 5.24 9.45
C THR A 166 -5.62 5.65 8.55
N SER A 167 -6.71 6.08 9.18
CA SER A 167 -7.84 6.69 8.48
C SER A 167 -8.44 7.82 9.29
N ASP A 168 -9.04 8.79 8.62
CA ASP A 168 -9.66 9.96 9.26
C ASP A 168 -10.97 10.29 8.56
N HIS A 169 -11.85 11.05 9.23
CA HIS A 169 -13.09 11.51 8.63
C HIS A 169 -12.83 12.22 7.31
N ARG A 170 -13.71 11.92 6.33
CA ARG A 170 -13.61 12.54 5.01
C ARG A 170 -13.76 14.05 5.12
N THR A 171 -12.78 14.77 4.62
CA THR A 171 -12.87 16.23 4.39
C THR A 171 -12.57 16.53 2.91
N LEU A 172 -12.80 17.76 2.48
CA LEU A 172 -12.49 18.17 1.10
C LEU A 172 -11.01 17.95 0.74
N LEU A 173 -10.12 18.12 1.73
CA LEU A 173 -8.67 17.93 1.57
C LEU A 173 -8.25 16.47 1.82
N LYS A 174 -8.91 15.76 2.75
CA LYS A 174 -8.64 14.36 3.11
C LYS A 174 -9.70 13.45 2.52
N SER A 175 -9.56 13.18 1.23
CA SER A 175 -10.42 12.23 0.54
C SER A 175 -9.68 11.50 -0.57
N SER A 176 -10.19 10.31 -0.87
CA SER A 176 -9.72 9.53 -2.00
C SER A 176 -9.83 10.32 -3.31
N VAL A 177 -8.69 10.43 -4.02
CA VAL A 177 -8.53 11.18 -5.28
C VAL A 177 -9.57 10.83 -6.36
N LYS A 178 -10.06 9.59 -6.42
CA LYS A 178 -11.00 9.15 -7.46
C LYS A 178 -12.43 8.93 -6.98
N SER A 179 -12.61 8.43 -5.76
CA SER A 179 -13.94 8.11 -5.25
C SER A 179 -14.52 9.17 -4.33
N TRP A 180 -13.71 10.15 -3.90
CA TRP A 180 -14.10 11.13 -2.89
C TRP A 180 -14.65 10.49 -1.61
N LEU A 181 -14.15 9.29 -1.28
CA LEU A 181 -14.45 8.56 -0.04
C LEU A 181 -13.38 8.81 1.02
N GLN A 182 -13.60 8.28 2.22
CA GLN A 182 -12.60 8.25 3.29
C GLN A 182 -11.31 7.61 2.77
N GLU A 183 -10.19 8.32 2.93
CA GLU A 183 -8.88 7.82 2.56
C GLU A 183 -8.27 6.96 3.69
N VAL A 184 -7.47 5.99 3.28
CA VAL A 184 -6.63 5.22 4.19
C VAL A 184 -5.20 5.38 3.72
N THR A 185 -4.36 5.76 4.66
CA THR A 185 -2.96 6.09 4.44
C THR A 185 -2.10 5.37 5.46
N LEU A 186 -0.79 5.52 5.33
CA LEU A 186 0.21 4.95 6.20
C LEU A 186 1.04 6.08 6.82
N THR A 187 1.04 6.18 8.14
CA THR A 187 1.80 7.20 8.89
C THR A 187 2.80 6.55 9.84
N ASP A 188 3.89 7.24 10.16
CA ASP A 188 4.89 6.80 11.14
C ASP A 188 4.47 7.07 12.59
N THR A 189 3.48 7.96 12.80
CA THR A 189 2.96 8.30 14.11
C THR A 189 1.91 7.29 14.59
N VAL A 190 2.02 6.88 15.86
CA VAL A 190 1.00 6.06 16.54
C VAL A 190 -0.04 6.99 17.16
N THR A 191 -1.26 6.95 16.63
CA THR A 191 -2.39 7.74 17.16
C THR A 191 -3.64 6.86 17.28
N HIS A 192 -4.70 7.40 17.88
CA HIS A 192 -6.01 6.72 17.97
C HIS A 192 -6.65 6.49 16.58
N LEU A 193 -6.20 7.20 15.55
CA LEU A 193 -6.61 7.00 14.15
C LEU A 193 -5.99 5.75 13.50
N ASN A 194 -5.15 5.04 14.25
CA ASN A 194 -4.47 3.83 13.81
C ASN A 194 -5.20 2.57 14.32
N TRP A 195 -6.29 2.73 15.07
CA TRP A 195 -6.99 1.65 15.73
C TRP A 195 -8.05 1.04 14.82
N TRP A 196 -7.93 -0.27 14.65
CA TRP A 196 -8.83 -1.11 13.88
C TRP A 196 -9.38 -2.22 14.77
N GLN A 197 -10.59 -2.66 14.45
CA GLN A 197 -11.27 -3.75 15.15
C GLN A 197 -11.69 -4.82 14.16
N ALA A 198 -11.51 -6.08 14.54
CA ALA A 198 -12.03 -7.21 13.79
C ALA A 198 -13.45 -7.48 14.25
N ALA A 199 -14.37 -7.60 13.29
CA ALA A 199 -15.74 -8.00 13.51
C ALA A 199 -16.09 -9.20 12.64
N PHE A 200 -17.02 -10.01 13.13
CA PHE A 200 -17.52 -11.15 12.38
C PHE A 200 -18.25 -10.72 11.10
N LEU A 201 -18.19 -11.56 10.06
CA LEU A 201 -18.74 -11.26 8.74
C LEU A 201 -20.24 -10.97 8.78
N ASN A 202 -21.02 -11.88 9.39
CA ASN A 202 -22.47 -11.75 9.49
C ASN A 202 -22.86 -10.71 10.56
N PRO A 203 -23.55 -9.61 10.21
CA PRO A 203 -23.97 -8.59 11.17
C PRO A 203 -24.82 -9.11 12.33
N GLN A 204 -25.68 -10.10 12.08
CA GLN A 204 -26.58 -10.65 13.10
C GLN A 204 -25.83 -11.43 14.19
N LEU A 205 -24.68 -12.01 13.86
CA LEU A 205 -23.90 -12.86 14.75
C LEU A 205 -22.76 -12.11 15.46
N ARG A 206 -22.65 -10.79 15.26
CA ARG A 206 -21.48 -10.04 15.79
C ARG A 206 -21.46 -9.95 17.30
N LEU A 207 -22.63 -9.88 17.93
CA LEU A 207 -22.74 -9.76 19.37
C LEU A 207 -22.39 -11.09 20.06
N GLU A 208 -22.80 -12.21 19.47
CA GLU A 208 -22.53 -13.54 20.00
C GLU A 208 -21.07 -13.94 19.86
N TYR A 209 -20.40 -13.49 18.79
CA TYR A 209 -18.99 -13.78 18.51
C TYR A 209 -18.02 -12.73 19.07
N GLU A 210 -18.53 -11.69 19.75
CA GLU A 210 -17.68 -10.74 20.46
C GLU A 210 -16.91 -11.47 21.58
N GLY A 211 -15.60 -11.22 21.70
CA GLY A 211 -14.77 -11.94 22.69
C GLY A 211 -14.23 -13.29 22.21
N PHE A 212 -14.61 -13.79 21.03
CA PHE A 212 -14.04 -15.02 20.46
C PHE A 212 -12.72 -14.77 19.72
N PRO A 213 -11.80 -15.76 19.71
CA PRO A 213 -10.53 -15.65 19.01
C PRO A 213 -10.73 -15.63 17.48
N VAL A 214 -9.94 -14.78 16.80
CA VAL A 214 -9.96 -14.64 15.34
C VAL A 214 -9.13 -15.76 14.72
N ARG A 215 -9.75 -16.57 13.84
CA ARG A 215 -9.07 -17.65 13.13
C ARG A 215 -8.29 -17.13 11.93
N ALA A 216 -7.15 -17.75 11.66
CA ALA A 216 -6.41 -17.49 10.44
C ALA A 216 -7.22 -17.95 9.21
N ASN A 217 -7.13 -17.20 8.10
CA ASN A 217 -7.85 -17.45 6.84
C ASN A 217 -9.39 -17.39 6.93
N GLU A 218 -9.95 -16.89 8.02
CA GLU A 218 -11.39 -16.63 8.14
C GLU A 218 -11.76 -15.27 7.53
N LYS A 219 -12.97 -15.19 6.97
CA LYS A 219 -13.51 -13.94 6.43
C LYS A 219 -13.99 -13.06 7.58
N ILE A 220 -13.34 -11.91 7.74
CA ILE A 220 -13.68 -10.92 8.76
C ILE A 220 -13.93 -9.55 8.14
N VAL A 221 -14.58 -8.68 8.90
CA VAL A 221 -14.70 -7.25 8.56
C VAL A 221 -13.81 -6.46 9.50
N ILE A 222 -12.96 -5.60 8.93
CA ILE A 222 -12.06 -4.75 9.70
C ILE A 222 -12.69 -3.35 9.76
N TYR A 223 -13.04 -2.88 10.95
CA TYR A 223 -13.62 -1.55 11.18
C TYR A 223 -12.59 -0.60 11.74
N HIS A 224 -12.59 0.64 11.24
CA HIS A 224 -11.84 1.71 11.85
C HIS A 224 -12.57 2.20 13.11
N ARG A 225 -11.91 2.16 14.27
CA ARG A 225 -12.54 2.44 15.57
C ARG A 225 -13.10 3.86 15.65
N HIS A 226 -12.36 4.84 15.12
CA HIS A 226 -12.75 6.25 15.24
C HIS A 226 -13.92 6.61 14.30
N THR A 227 -13.92 6.12 13.06
CA THR A 227 -14.97 6.48 12.08
C THR A 227 -16.09 5.46 11.96
N ASN A 228 -15.97 4.29 12.61
CA ASN A 228 -16.89 3.15 12.49
C ASN A 228 -17.15 2.75 11.02
N ARG A 229 -16.14 2.92 10.15
CA ARG A 229 -16.21 2.54 8.74
C ARG A 229 -15.37 1.29 8.49
N ALA A 230 -15.92 0.38 7.68
CA ALA A 230 -15.23 -0.83 7.30
C ALA A 230 -14.18 -0.59 6.22
N LEU A 231 -13.07 -1.30 6.34
CA LEU A 231 -12.08 -1.49 5.30
C LEU A 231 -12.70 -2.35 4.17
N ALA A 232 -12.97 -1.77 3.01
CA ALA A 232 -13.36 -2.46 1.78
C ALA A 232 -12.59 -2.09 0.49
N VAL A 233 -12.99 -2.64 -0.65
CA VAL A 233 -12.28 -2.44 -1.92
C VAL A 233 -13.19 -2.16 -3.10
N HIS A 234 -12.94 -1.06 -3.80
CA HIS A 234 -13.62 -0.73 -5.04
C HIS A 234 -12.98 -1.42 -6.25
N ARG A 235 -13.63 -2.48 -6.76
CA ARG A 235 -13.12 -3.29 -7.88
C ARG A 235 -13.22 -2.62 -9.26
N ASN A 236 -14.03 -1.56 -9.40
CA ASN A 236 -14.29 -0.91 -10.69
C ASN A 236 -13.39 0.31 -10.97
N LEU A 237 -12.60 0.77 -9.97
CA LEU A 237 -11.73 1.93 -10.12
C LEU A 237 -10.28 1.48 -10.22
N SER A 238 -9.63 1.84 -11.32
CA SER A 238 -8.22 1.53 -11.56
C SER A 238 -7.35 2.77 -11.52
N LEU A 239 -6.21 2.67 -10.85
CA LEU A 239 -5.10 3.63 -10.95
C LEU A 239 -3.91 2.93 -11.62
N ARG A 240 -2.99 3.72 -12.18
CA ARG A 240 -1.75 3.22 -12.78
C ARG A 240 -0.60 3.79 -11.97
N TYR A 241 0.31 2.94 -11.54
CA TYR A 241 1.62 3.30 -10.99
C TYR A 241 2.71 2.70 -11.88
N ASP A 242 3.95 3.17 -11.79
CA ASP A 242 5.04 2.69 -12.66
C ASP A 242 5.65 1.36 -12.19
N THR A 243 5.41 0.95 -10.94
CA THR A 243 5.70 -0.41 -10.42
C THR A 243 4.85 -1.53 -11.05
N GLY A 244 3.95 -1.21 -11.98
CA GLY A 244 3.00 -2.13 -12.63
C GLY A 244 1.59 -1.56 -12.57
N ARG A 245 0.57 -2.23 -13.16
CA ARG A 245 -0.84 -1.84 -12.98
C ARG A 245 -1.30 -2.06 -11.53
N CYS A 246 -0.75 -1.32 -10.58
CA CYS A 246 -1.24 -1.26 -9.21
C CYS A 246 -2.43 -0.32 -9.21
N ARG A 247 -3.61 -0.86 -8.90
CA ARG A 247 -4.85 -0.10 -8.88
C ARG A 247 -5.12 0.26 -7.42
N ARG A 248 -5.30 1.55 -7.07
CA ARG A 248 -5.67 1.85 -5.68
C ARG A 248 -7.05 1.28 -5.41
N VAL A 249 -7.19 0.88 -4.16
CA VAL A 249 -8.38 0.31 -3.62
C VAL A 249 -8.97 1.32 -2.67
N LEU A 250 -10.24 1.61 -2.93
CA LEU A 250 -10.99 2.64 -2.26
C LEU A 250 -12.11 1.96 -1.49
N TYR A 251 -12.20 2.24 -0.20
CA TYR A 251 -13.02 1.48 0.72
C TYR A 251 -14.50 1.91 0.66
N TRP A 252 -15.39 0.98 0.26
CA TRP A 252 -16.74 0.79 0.83
C TRP A 252 -17.25 -0.64 0.56
N LEU A 253 -17.83 -1.29 1.59
CA LEU A 253 -18.62 -2.51 1.48
C LEU A 253 -20.07 -2.08 1.63
N ARG A 254 -20.85 -2.23 0.56
CA ARG A 254 -22.31 -2.10 0.61
C ARG A 254 -22.80 -3.20 1.54
N VAL A 255 -23.37 -2.83 2.69
CA VAL A 255 -24.33 -3.70 3.34
C VAL A 255 -25.48 -3.80 2.34
N MET A 256 -25.52 -4.90 1.57
CA MET A 256 -26.74 -5.25 0.85
C MET A 256 -27.80 -5.50 1.93
N HIS A 257 -28.70 -4.54 2.11
CA HIS A 257 -30.04 -4.89 2.57
C HIS A 257 -30.75 -5.53 1.37
N ASN A 258 -30.99 -6.82 1.47
CA ASN A 258 -32.33 -7.41 1.42
C ASN A 258 -32.26 -8.79 2.05
#